data_AF-A0A6N6Z308-F1
#
_entry.id   AF-A0A6N6Z308-F1
#
_cell.length_a   1.000
_cell.length_b   1.000
_cell.length_c   1.000
_cell.angle_alpha   90.00
_cell.angle_beta   90.00
_cell.angle_gamma   90.00
#
_symmetry.space_group_name_H-M   'P 1'
#
loop_
_entity.id
_entity.type
_entity.pdbx_description
1 polymer ?
#
loop_
_entity_poly.entity_id
_entity_poly.type
_entity_poly.pdbx_seq_one_letter_code
_entity_poly.pdbx_strand_id
1 'polypeptide(L)'
;MMKKWLKTWSTLGLFYVAGTLAAAPLTPAALPYLPEYWPAHVHVKQETSVMVEGSKQTLIPAVPGVLVRITEEGAVVDFGSNGRHILPIEQTDVIAQAERLRQANLAEHQASLHTQIGDKFWRWDGENLVRLGSDYFKDKKYLVFLYAEPDDASSIERVRQFSRAYEDIEERNPTAEVVLMSAASKVQPFFDQDAPTFPVMTWHMSSGYIYALDQQPGERPAVVITDFSNRIIHHPDQGSPDWESVDLAEWIHNIIEQDQQKLEAEPLRQKFLERE
;
A
#
# COMPACT_ATOMS: atom_id res chain seq x y z
N MET A 1 -23.03 65.00 38.11
CA MET A 1 -23.69 65.37 36.84
C MET A 1 -22.78 64.94 35.69
N MET A 2 -23.23 63.94 34.93
CA MET A 2 -22.58 63.42 33.72
C MET A 2 -22.58 64.48 32.61
N LYS A 3 -21.46 64.65 31.90
CA LYS A 3 -21.47 65.02 30.48
C LYS A 3 -20.23 64.48 29.75
N LYS A 4 -20.55 63.70 28.72
CA LYS A 4 -19.74 62.97 27.74
C LYS A 4 -18.63 63.81 27.11
N TRP A 5 -17.49 63.16 26.86
CA TRP A 5 -16.67 63.41 25.66
C TRP A 5 -16.28 62.06 25.05
N LEU A 6 -16.74 61.81 23.83
CA LEU A 6 -16.37 60.65 23.01
C LEU A 6 -14.93 60.81 22.55
N LYS A 7 -14.09 59.80 22.81
CA LYS A 7 -12.84 59.59 22.08
C LYS A 7 -13.10 58.59 20.95
N THR A 8 -13.17 59.11 19.72
CA THR A 8 -13.02 58.33 18.49
C THR A 8 -11.57 57.86 18.40
N TRP A 9 -11.35 56.55 18.50
CA TRP A 9 -10.12 55.91 18.04
C TRP A 9 -10.42 55.27 16.70
N SER A 10 -9.78 55.79 15.66
CA SER A 10 -9.72 55.23 14.32
C SER A 10 -8.85 53.97 14.36
N THR A 11 -9.50 52.80 14.44
CA THR A 11 -8.84 51.51 14.21
C THR A 11 -8.63 51.37 12.71
N LEU A 12 -7.41 51.66 12.25
CA LEU A 12 -6.91 51.13 10.98
C LEU A 12 -6.87 49.61 11.11
N GLY A 13 -7.93 48.95 10.65
CA GLY A 13 -7.93 47.51 10.43
C GLY A 13 -6.97 47.21 9.29
N LEU A 14 -5.75 46.79 9.61
CA LEU A 14 -4.97 45.96 8.71
C LEU A 14 -5.72 44.62 8.59
N PHE A 15 -6.53 44.49 7.55
CA PHE A 15 -6.95 43.19 7.06
C PHE A 15 -5.70 42.51 6.49
N TYR A 16 -5.06 41.67 7.29
CA TYR A 16 -4.17 40.65 6.76
C TYR A 16 -5.06 39.66 6.01
N VAL A 17 -5.23 39.88 4.70
CA VAL A 17 -5.66 38.80 3.81
C VAL A 17 -4.45 37.90 3.67
N ALA A 18 -4.35 36.90 4.55
CA ALA A 18 -3.52 35.73 4.29
C ALA A 18 -4.14 35.05 3.07
N GLY A 19 -3.72 35.44 1.88
CA GLY A 19 -3.93 34.64 0.70
C GLY A 19 -3.20 33.33 0.94
N THR A 20 -3.93 32.27 1.25
CA THR A 20 -3.45 30.91 1.05
C THR A 20 -3.04 30.83 -0.40
N LEU A 21 -1.74 30.83 -0.67
CA LEU A 21 -1.24 30.43 -1.98
C LEU A 21 -1.82 29.04 -2.20
N ALA A 22 -2.60 28.89 -3.28
CA ALA A 22 -3.15 27.60 -3.62
C ALA A 22 -1.97 26.70 -3.99
N ALA A 23 -1.72 25.68 -3.17
CA ALA A 23 -0.67 24.71 -3.43
C ALA A 23 -0.75 24.20 -4.87
N ALA A 24 0.41 24.01 -5.52
CA ALA A 24 0.48 23.73 -6.94
C ALA A 24 -0.35 22.49 -7.29
N PRO A 25 -0.93 22.42 -8.50
CA PRO A 25 -1.69 21.26 -8.91
C PRO A 25 -0.78 20.03 -9.02
N LEU A 26 -1.28 18.88 -8.56
CA LEU A 26 -0.66 17.58 -8.70
C LEU A 26 -0.47 17.27 -10.19
N THR A 27 0.73 16.82 -10.53
CA THR A 27 1.10 16.41 -11.89
C THR A 27 1.21 14.89 -11.99
N PRO A 28 1.04 14.29 -13.18
CA PRO A 28 1.27 12.85 -13.37
C PRO A 28 2.65 12.42 -12.86
N ALA A 29 3.69 13.23 -13.08
CA ALA A 29 5.07 12.93 -12.70
C ALA A 29 5.33 13.00 -11.18
N ALA A 30 4.59 13.84 -10.45
CA ALA A 30 4.74 13.93 -8.99
C ALA A 30 4.03 12.79 -8.26
N LEU A 31 2.97 12.24 -8.88
CA LEU A 31 2.04 11.35 -8.22
C LEU A 31 2.65 10.01 -7.74
N PRO A 32 3.59 9.35 -8.45
CA PRO A 32 4.29 8.17 -7.94
C PRO A 32 4.98 8.36 -6.58
N TYR A 33 5.34 9.60 -6.25
CA TYR A 33 6.06 9.96 -5.01
C TYR A 33 5.14 10.47 -3.89
N LEU A 34 3.82 10.48 -4.12
CA LEU A 34 2.81 10.99 -3.19
C LEU A 34 1.71 9.94 -2.89
N PRO A 35 2.07 8.75 -2.36
CA PRO A 35 1.13 7.68 -2.06
C PRO A 35 -0.02 8.09 -1.11
N GLU A 36 0.20 9.08 -0.27
CA GLU A 36 -0.82 9.64 0.64
C GLU A 36 -2.04 10.23 -0.08
N TYR A 37 -1.91 10.58 -1.36
CA TYR A 37 -2.99 11.12 -2.20
C TYR A 37 -3.50 10.11 -3.22
N TRP A 38 -3.06 8.85 -3.16
CA TRP A 38 -3.55 7.83 -4.07
C TRP A 38 -5.01 7.47 -3.75
N PRO A 39 -5.92 7.53 -4.74
CA PRO A 39 -7.30 7.14 -4.55
C PRO A 39 -7.47 5.62 -4.53
N ALA A 40 -8.34 5.09 -3.66
CA ALA A 40 -8.57 3.64 -3.58
C ALA A 40 -9.14 3.06 -4.89
N HIS A 41 -9.97 3.85 -5.57
CA HIS A 41 -10.65 3.46 -6.81
C HIS A 41 -10.30 4.40 -7.94
N VAL A 42 -10.33 3.88 -9.17
CA VAL A 42 -10.00 4.61 -10.40
C VAL A 42 -11.00 4.28 -11.47
N HIS A 43 -11.31 5.25 -12.30
CA HIS A 43 -12.07 5.07 -13.53
C HIS A 43 -11.22 5.42 -14.73
N VAL A 44 -11.44 4.72 -15.83
CA VAL A 44 -10.98 5.17 -17.14
C VAL A 44 -11.83 6.36 -17.59
N LYS A 45 -11.22 7.40 -18.14
CA LYS A 45 -11.95 8.59 -18.61
C LYS A 45 -12.78 8.32 -19.86
N GLN A 46 -12.33 7.38 -20.68
CA GLN A 46 -12.91 7.01 -21.95
C GLN A 46 -12.80 5.50 -22.17
N GLU A 47 -13.48 5.00 -23.18
CA GLU A 47 -13.38 3.61 -23.58
C GLU A 47 -11.92 3.27 -23.96
N THR A 48 -11.32 2.30 -23.26
CA THR A 48 -9.94 1.88 -23.46
C THR A 48 -9.89 0.40 -23.79
N SER A 49 -9.32 0.06 -24.93
CA SER A 49 -9.04 -1.33 -25.29
C SER A 49 -7.79 -1.83 -24.58
N VAL A 50 -7.89 -2.96 -23.90
CA VAL A 50 -6.81 -3.62 -23.18
C VAL A 50 -6.71 -5.10 -23.57
N MET A 51 -5.57 -5.72 -23.31
CA MET A 51 -5.36 -7.16 -23.59
C MET A 51 -5.42 -7.94 -22.29
N VAL A 52 -6.28 -8.96 -22.21
CA VAL A 52 -6.41 -9.88 -21.08
C VAL A 52 -6.24 -11.30 -21.59
N GLU A 53 -5.20 -11.99 -21.15
CA GLU A 53 -4.92 -13.39 -21.53
C GLU A 53 -4.93 -13.61 -23.07
N GLY A 54 -4.42 -12.62 -23.83
CA GLY A 54 -4.41 -12.66 -25.29
C GLY A 54 -5.74 -12.32 -25.97
N SER A 55 -6.80 -12.04 -25.21
CA SER A 55 -8.08 -11.52 -25.72
C SER A 55 -8.17 -10.01 -25.57
N LYS A 56 -8.70 -9.33 -26.59
CA LYS A 56 -8.95 -7.88 -26.51
C LYS A 56 -10.22 -7.64 -25.71
N GLN A 57 -10.09 -6.98 -24.57
CA GLN A 57 -11.21 -6.51 -23.75
C GLN A 57 -11.32 -5.00 -23.82
N THR A 58 -12.51 -4.49 -23.55
CA THR A 58 -12.79 -3.05 -23.54
C THR A 58 -13.17 -2.63 -22.12
N LEU A 59 -12.38 -1.73 -21.55
CA LEU A 59 -12.71 -1.04 -20.31
C LEU A 59 -13.57 0.17 -20.64
N ILE A 60 -14.74 0.26 -20.00
CA ILE A 60 -15.66 1.39 -20.14
C ILE A 60 -15.57 2.30 -18.91
N PRO A 61 -15.83 3.62 -19.02
CA PRO A 61 -15.65 4.58 -17.93
C PRO A 61 -16.39 4.30 -16.63
N ALA A 62 -17.50 3.56 -16.70
CA ALA A 62 -18.32 3.26 -15.53
C ALA A 62 -17.80 2.09 -14.68
N VAL A 63 -16.77 1.35 -15.13
CA VAL A 63 -16.24 0.21 -14.36
C VAL A 63 -15.21 0.74 -13.36
N PRO A 64 -15.46 0.62 -12.04
CA PRO A 64 -14.48 0.98 -11.04
C PRO A 64 -13.35 -0.07 -11.04
N GLY A 65 -12.12 0.41 -11.15
CA GLY A 65 -10.92 -0.37 -10.86
C GLY A 65 -10.38 -0.03 -9.47
N VAL A 66 -9.67 -0.95 -8.86
CA VAL A 66 -8.92 -0.71 -7.61
C VAL A 66 -7.52 -0.25 -7.99
N LEU A 67 -7.11 0.94 -7.51
CA LEU A 67 -5.74 1.42 -7.73
C LEU A 67 -4.80 0.60 -6.88
N VAL A 68 -3.92 -0.17 -7.50
CA VAL A 68 -2.94 -0.94 -6.72
C VAL A 68 -1.68 -0.11 -6.50
N ARG A 69 -1.17 0.54 -7.56
CA ARG A 69 0.05 1.35 -7.49
C ARG A 69 0.08 2.41 -8.60
N ILE A 70 0.85 3.46 -8.40
CA ILE A 70 1.28 4.38 -9.46
C ILE A 70 2.78 4.24 -9.65
N THR A 71 3.20 3.97 -10.88
CA THR A 71 4.58 3.86 -11.31
C THR A 71 4.89 4.96 -12.33
N GLU A 72 6.15 5.04 -12.78
CA GLU A 72 6.52 5.93 -13.89
C GLU A 72 5.84 5.56 -15.21
N GLU A 73 5.47 4.29 -15.38
CA GLU A 73 4.77 3.78 -16.58
C GLU A 73 3.27 4.10 -16.57
N GLY A 74 2.67 4.26 -15.39
CA GLY A 74 1.26 4.61 -15.25
C GLY A 74 0.61 4.13 -13.95
N ALA A 75 -0.71 4.13 -13.94
CA ALA A 75 -1.52 3.57 -12.86
C ALA A 75 -1.72 2.07 -13.08
N VAL A 76 -1.27 1.26 -12.14
CA VAL A 76 -1.55 -0.18 -12.06
C VAL A 76 -2.92 -0.37 -11.42
N VAL A 77 -3.90 -0.78 -12.21
CA VAL A 77 -5.31 -0.86 -11.78
C VAL A 77 -5.84 -2.27 -11.97
N ASP A 78 -6.50 -2.79 -10.94
CA ASP A 78 -7.16 -4.09 -10.94
C ASP A 78 -8.67 -3.94 -11.15
N PHE A 79 -9.19 -4.47 -12.25
CA PHE A 79 -10.61 -4.43 -12.60
C PHE A 79 -11.32 -5.77 -12.32
N GLY A 80 -10.78 -6.60 -11.42
CA GLY A 80 -11.36 -7.87 -11.01
C GLY A 80 -11.41 -8.86 -12.18
N SER A 81 -12.62 -9.22 -12.63
CA SER A 81 -12.81 -10.17 -13.74
C SER A 81 -12.24 -9.69 -15.07
N ASN A 82 -12.04 -8.37 -15.25
CA ASN A 82 -11.43 -7.80 -16.44
C ASN A 82 -9.90 -7.74 -16.35
N GLY A 83 -9.34 -8.37 -15.32
CA GLY A 83 -7.91 -8.42 -15.09
C GLY A 83 -7.30 -7.08 -14.71
N ARG A 84 -5.98 -7.05 -14.79
CA ARG A 84 -5.14 -5.94 -14.36
C ARG A 84 -4.46 -5.28 -15.53
N HIS A 85 -4.36 -3.95 -15.46
CA HIS A 85 -3.79 -3.13 -16.53
C HIS A 85 -2.89 -2.04 -15.97
N ILE A 86 -1.79 -1.77 -16.68
CA ILE A 86 -1.03 -0.52 -16.52
C ILE A 86 -1.65 0.48 -17.49
N LEU A 87 -2.25 1.53 -16.94
CA LEU A 87 -2.93 2.57 -17.72
C LEU A 87 -2.18 3.89 -17.59
N PRO A 88 -1.94 4.62 -18.69
CA PRO A 88 -1.40 5.97 -18.60
C PRO A 88 -2.27 6.82 -17.68
N ILE A 89 -1.64 7.58 -16.78
CA ILE A 89 -2.36 8.37 -15.76
C ILE A 89 -3.37 9.31 -16.44
N GLU A 90 -3.05 9.84 -17.60
CA GLU A 90 -3.90 10.75 -18.38
C GLU A 90 -5.21 10.09 -18.81
N GLN A 91 -5.23 8.77 -19.03
CA GLN A 91 -6.42 8.00 -19.39
C GLN A 91 -7.32 7.68 -18.20
N THR A 92 -6.88 8.01 -16.98
CA THR A 92 -7.58 7.71 -15.74
C THR A 92 -8.01 8.98 -15.02
N ASP A 93 -8.95 8.88 -14.09
CA ASP A 93 -9.35 9.99 -13.23
C ASP A 93 -8.48 10.17 -11.97
N VAL A 94 -7.36 9.44 -11.86
CA VAL A 94 -6.50 9.40 -10.66
C VAL A 94 -6.10 10.80 -10.19
N ILE A 95 -5.59 11.67 -11.08
CA ILE A 95 -5.17 13.03 -10.69
C ILE A 95 -6.32 13.84 -10.10
N ALA A 96 -7.49 13.78 -10.74
CA ALA A 96 -8.67 14.50 -10.28
C ALA A 96 -9.20 13.96 -8.94
N GLN A 97 -9.01 12.67 -8.66
CA GLN A 97 -9.32 12.08 -7.36
C GLN A 97 -8.27 12.43 -6.30
N ALA A 98 -6.98 12.35 -6.63
CA ALA A 98 -5.88 12.72 -5.74
C ALA A 98 -5.97 14.18 -5.29
N GLU A 99 -6.31 15.09 -6.20
CA GLU A 99 -6.56 16.49 -5.86
C GLU A 99 -7.74 16.67 -4.90
N ARG A 100 -8.82 15.92 -5.10
CA ARG A 100 -9.97 15.95 -4.18
C ARG A 100 -9.57 15.47 -2.78
N LEU A 101 -8.79 14.39 -2.69
CA LEU A 101 -8.27 13.88 -1.42
C LEU A 101 -7.37 14.90 -0.72
N ARG A 102 -6.46 15.51 -1.48
CA ARG A 102 -5.55 16.57 -1.01
C ARG A 102 -6.32 17.78 -0.48
N GLN A 103 -7.29 18.29 -1.24
CA GLN A 103 -8.08 19.47 -0.87
C GLN A 103 -9.01 19.22 0.31
N ALA A 104 -9.59 18.03 0.38
CA ALA A 104 -10.50 17.67 1.46
C ALA A 104 -9.76 17.32 2.77
N ASN A 105 -8.43 17.26 2.73
CA ASN A 105 -7.58 16.76 3.82
C ASN A 105 -8.03 15.35 4.29
N LEU A 106 -8.62 14.57 3.37
CA LEU A 106 -9.19 13.25 3.61
C LEU A 106 -8.12 12.18 3.44
N ALA A 107 -6.98 12.34 4.10
CA ALA A 107 -5.96 11.29 4.19
C ALA A 107 -6.55 9.98 4.75
N GLU A 108 -7.66 10.03 5.49
CA GLU A 108 -8.35 8.83 5.99
C GLU A 108 -9.08 8.02 4.90
N HIS A 109 -9.28 8.56 3.69
CA HIS A 109 -9.92 7.86 2.55
C HIS A 109 -8.88 7.27 1.57
N GLN A 110 -7.66 7.08 2.06
CA GLN A 110 -6.51 6.55 1.32
C GLN A 110 -6.81 5.20 0.67
N ALA A 111 -6.14 4.98 -0.45
CA ALA A 111 -5.92 3.67 -1.06
C ALA A 111 -5.05 2.79 -0.17
N SER A 112 -5.37 2.65 1.11
CA SER A 112 -4.53 1.88 2.01
C SER A 112 -4.61 0.40 1.65
N LEU A 113 -3.49 -0.31 1.69
CA LEU A 113 -3.42 -1.71 1.27
C LEU A 113 -4.47 -2.56 2.00
N HIS A 114 -4.73 -2.23 3.27
CA HIS A 114 -5.72 -2.90 4.09
C HIS A 114 -7.17 -2.65 3.66
N THR A 115 -7.53 -1.47 3.13
CA THR A 115 -8.88 -1.23 2.58
C THR A 115 -9.06 -1.91 1.24
N GLN A 116 -8.00 -2.00 0.43
CA GLN A 116 -8.03 -2.66 -0.88
C GLN A 116 -7.99 -4.19 -0.79
N ILE A 117 -7.20 -4.70 0.15
CA ILE A 117 -7.09 -6.12 0.42
C ILE A 117 -8.25 -6.57 1.33
N GLY A 118 -8.78 -5.69 2.17
CA GLY A 118 -10.01 -5.92 2.94
C GLY A 118 -9.98 -7.23 3.72
N ASP A 119 -10.93 -8.09 3.40
CA ASP A 119 -11.19 -9.39 4.03
C ASP A 119 -10.62 -10.56 3.20
N LYS A 120 -9.59 -10.33 2.40
CA LYS A 120 -8.99 -11.35 1.50
C LYS A 120 -7.93 -12.21 2.18
N PHE A 121 -7.57 -11.90 3.42
CA PHE A 121 -6.62 -12.66 4.19
C PHE A 121 -7.30 -13.74 5.03
N TRP A 122 -6.60 -14.85 5.17
CA TRP A 122 -7.03 -16.00 5.93
C TRP A 122 -5.91 -16.44 6.86
N ARG A 123 -6.24 -17.00 8.00
CA ARG A 123 -5.27 -17.50 8.97
C ARG A 123 -5.76 -18.81 9.55
N TRP A 124 -4.85 -19.69 9.93
CA TRP A 124 -5.20 -20.86 10.71
C TRP A 124 -5.31 -20.50 12.18
N ASP A 125 -6.43 -20.82 12.84
CA ASP A 125 -6.63 -20.58 14.28
C ASP A 125 -6.25 -21.77 15.18
N GLY A 126 -5.70 -22.82 14.57
CA GLY A 126 -5.39 -24.10 15.22
C GLY A 126 -6.30 -25.23 14.75
N GLU A 127 -7.53 -24.93 14.35
CA GLU A 127 -8.52 -25.94 13.90
C GLU A 127 -9.13 -25.61 12.54
N ASN A 128 -9.30 -24.32 12.21
CA ASN A 128 -9.99 -23.86 11.03
C ASN A 128 -9.23 -22.74 10.33
N LEU A 129 -9.45 -22.66 9.02
CA LEU A 129 -9.05 -21.49 8.24
C LEU A 129 -10.10 -20.39 8.45
N VAL A 130 -9.72 -19.34 9.17
CA VAL A 130 -10.57 -18.19 9.49
C VAL A 130 -10.24 -17.00 8.62
N ARG A 131 -11.27 -16.31 8.18
CA ARG A 131 -11.15 -15.06 7.41
C ARG A 131 -10.80 -13.91 8.35
N LEU A 132 -9.80 -13.11 8.01
CA LEU A 132 -9.44 -11.92 8.76
C LEU A 132 -10.24 -10.73 8.23
N GLY A 133 -10.96 -10.06 9.12
CA GLY A 133 -11.69 -8.83 8.80
C GLY A 133 -10.79 -7.59 8.79
N SER A 134 -11.32 -6.46 8.34
CA SER A 134 -10.63 -5.15 8.35
C SER A 134 -10.07 -4.79 9.74
N ASP A 135 -10.81 -5.14 10.81
CA ASP A 135 -10.44 -4.80 12.19
C ASP A 135 -9.15 -5.47 12.65
N TYR A 136 -8.76 -6.58 12.02
CA TYR A 136 -7.51 -7.27 12.31
C TYR A 136 -6.29 -6.39 12.03
N PHE A 137 -6.36 -5.58 10.98
CA PHE A 137 -5.23 -4.78 10.50
C PHE A 137 -5.22 -3.34 11.03
N LYS A 138 -6.20 -2.94 11.83
CA LYS A 138 -6.40 -1.53 12.24
C LYS A 138 -5.20 -0.93 12.99
N ASP A 139 -4.47 -1.74 13.74
CA ASP A 139 -3.32 -1.33 14.56
C ASP A 139 -1.98 -1.58 13.86
N LYS A 140 -2.03 -2.17 12.65
CA LYS A 140 -0.85 -2.48 11.85
C LYS A 140 -0.52 -1.28 10.95
N LYS A 141 0.77 -1.00 10.82
CA LYS A 141 1.36 0.08 9.99
C LYS A 141 2.15 -0.47 8.82
N TYR A 142 2.61 -1.72 8.92
CA TYR A 142 3.45 -2.38 7.92
C TYR A 142 2.91 -3.75 7.56
N LEU A 143 3.01 -4.11 6.28
CA LEU A 143 2.80 -5.47 5.78
C LEU A 143 4.12 -6.02 5.23
N VAL A 144 4.51 -7.18 5.73
CA VAL A 144 5.67 -7.95 5.29
C VAL A 144 5.17 -9.10 4.42
N PHE A 145 5.24 -8.93 3.11
CA PHE A 145 4.82 -9.94 2.16
C PHE A 145 5.94 -10.93 1.91
N LEU A 146 5.70 -12.20 2.27
CA LEU A 146 6.53 -13.33 1.86
C LEU A 146 5.96 -13.89 0.56
N TYR A 147 6.69 -13.76 -0.54
CA TYR A 147 6.38 -14.43 -1.78
C TYR A 147 7.04 -15.78 -1.82
N ALA A 148 6.28 -16.86 -1.74
CA ALA A 148 6.81 -18.21 -1.83
C ALA A 148 5.78 -19.15 -2.49
N GLU A 149 6.27 -20.05 -3.35
CA GLU A 149 5.48 -21.18 -3.81
C GLU A 149 5.93 -22.41 -3.02
N PRO A 150 5.13 -22.98 -2.11
CA PRO A 150 5.53 -24.18 -1.40
C PRO A 150 5.33 -25.43 -2.30
N ASP A 151 5.89 -25.39 -3.51
CA ASP A 151 5.84 -26.47 -4.49
C ASP A 151 7.13 -27.30 -4.54
N ASP A 152 8.22 -26.76 -3.98
CA ASP A 152 9.50 -27.43 -3.79
C ASP A 152 10.01 -27.39 -2.33
N ALA A 153 10.96 -28.26 -1.99
CA ALA A 153 11.47 -28.42 -0.63
C ALA A 153 12.20 -27.18 -0.07
N SER A 154 12.92 -26.43 -0.92
CA SER A 154 13.61 -25.19 -0.53
C SER A 154 12.58 -24.11 -0.17
N SER A 155 11.56 -23.94 -1.00
CA SER A 155 10.52 -22.95 -0.77
C SER A 155 9.67 -23.28 0.47
N ILE A 156 9.34 -24.56 0.67
CA ILE A 156 8.69 -25.05 1.91
C ILE A 156 9.51 -24.71 3.15
N GLU A 157 10.82 -24.99 3.14
CA GLU A 157 11.67 -24.73 4.29
C GLU A 157 11.74 -23.24 4.63
N ARG A 158 11.68 -22.37 3.63
CA ARG A 158 11.70 -20.92 3.86
C ARG A 158 10.40 -20.38 4.42
N VAL A 159 9.26 -20.94 4.03
CA VAL A 159 7.98 -20.65 4.69
C VAL A 159 8.03 -21.12 6.16
N ARG A 160 8.63 -22.29 6.44
CA ARG A 160 8.85 -22.75 7.82
C ARG A 160 9.79 -21.84 8.62
N GLN A 161 10.87 -21.36 8.02
CA GLN A 161 11.77 -20.38 8.66
C GLN A 161 11.01 -19.12 9.07
N PHE A 162 10.19 -18.59 8.18
CA PHE A 162 9.31 -17.46 8.50
C PHE A 162 8.32 -17.79 9.61
N SER A 163 7.74 -18.99 9.61
CA SER A 163 6.79 -19.41 10.65
C SER A 163 7.44 -19.51 12.02
N ARG A 164 8.71 -19.94 12.07
CA ARG A 164 9.48 -19.99 13.32
C ARG A 164 9.88 -18.59 13.81
N ALA A 165 10.14 -17.66 12.89
CA ALA A 165 10.50 -16.28 13.24
C ALA A 165 9.28 -15.38 13.51
N TYR A 166 8.05 -15.85 13.24
CA TYR A 166 6.86 -15.00 13.23
C TYR A 166 6.56 -14.37 14.61
N GLU A 167 6.61 -15.16 15.68
CA GLU A 167 6.38 -14.65 17.04
C GLU A 167 7.41 -13.57 17.42
N ASP A 168 8.68 -13.79 17.09
CA ASP A 168 9.76 -12.82 17.32
C ASP A 168 9.58 -11.55 16.46
N ILE A 169 9.10 -11.69 15.21
CA ILE A 169 8.77 -10.55 14.34
C ILE A 169 7.64 -9.73 14.97
N GLU A 170 6.57 -10.38 15.43
CA GLU A 170 5.43 -9.70 16.07
C GLU A 170 5.83 -9.03 17.40
N GLU A 171 6.68 -9.66 18.21
CA GLU A 171 7.14 -9.08 19.47
C GLU A 171 8.01 -7.83 19.23
N ARG A 172 8.95 -7.90 18.29
CA ARG A 172 9.85 -6.77 17.96
C ARG A 172 9.15 -5.66 17.17
N ASN A 173 8.17 -6.02 16.35
CA ASN A 173 7.44 -5.11 15.47
C ASN A 173 5.93 -5.34 15.59
N PRO A 174 5.29 -4.96 16.70
CA PRO A 174 3.86 -5.22 16.92
C PRO A 174 2.95 -4.54 15.89
N THR A 175 3.45 -3.48 15.25
CA THR A 175 2.76 -2.76 14.16
C THR A 175 3.03 -3.37 12.78
N ALA A 176 3.82 -4.44 12.66
CA ALA A 176 4.00 -5.17 11.42
C ALA A 176 3.14 -6.43 11.41
N GLU A 177 2.73 -6.85 10.21
CA GLU A 177 2.06 -8.13 10.01
C GLU A 177 2.71 -8.88 8.85
N VAL A 178 2.99 -10.16 9.05
CA VAL A 178 3.56 -11.03 8.03
C VAL A 178 2.43 -11.67 7.24
N VAL A 179 2.53 -11.63 5.91
CA VAL A 179 1.54 -12.26 5.04
C VAL A 179 2.24 -13.12 4.00
N LEU A 180 1.85 -14.39 3.91
CA LEU A 180 2.24 -15.26 2.80
C LEU A 180 1.40 -14.99 1.56
N MET A 181 2.10 -14.75 0.46
CA MET A 181 1.60 -14.52 -0.88
C MET A 181 2.08 -15.66 -1.78
N SER A 182 1.18 -16.56 -2.15
CA SER A 182 1.50 -17.68 -3.06
C SER A 182 0.64 -17.61 -4.31
N ALA A 183 1.23 -17.67 -5.51
CA ALA A 183 0.47 -17.81 -6.75
C ALA A 183 0.11 -19.28 -7.05
N ALA A 184 0.68 -20.24 -6.31
CA ALA A 184 0.42 -21.65 -6.51
C ALA A 184 -0.97 -22.03 -5.97
N SER A 185 -1.81 -22.61 -6.83
CA SER A 185 -3.09 -23.18 -6.42
C SER A 185 -2.96 -24.38 -5.48
N LYS A 186 -1.77 -24.98 -5.40
CA LYS A 186 -1.43 -26.15 -4.59
C LYS A 186 -0.88 -25.81 -3.20
N VAL A 187 -1.21 -24.65 -2.67
CA VAL A 187 -0.75 -24.23 -1.33
C VAL A 187 -1.51 -24.97 -0.21
N GLN A 188 -2.70 -25.51 -0.50
CA GLN A 188 -3.56 -26.18 0.50
C GLN A 188 -2.91 -27.38 1.21
N PRO A 189 -2.26 -28.34 0.51
CA PRO A 189 -1.61 -29.46 1.19
C PRO A 189 -0.46 -29.06 2.11
N PHE A 190 0.19 -27.91 1.86
CA PHE A 190 1.17 -27.34 2.77
C PHE A 190 0.49 -26.81 4.04
N PHE A 191 -0.64 -26.10 3.91
CA PHE A 191 -1.41 -25.65 5.08
C PHE A 191 -1.90 -26.80 5.96
N ASP A 192 -2.35 -27.90 5.34
CA ASP A 192 -2.84 -29.06 6.08
C ASP A 192 -1.71 -29.77 6.87
N GLN A 193 -0.44 -29.58 6.50
CA GLN A 193 0.72 -30.23 7.12
C GLN A 193 1.47 -29.34 8.10
N ASP A 194 1.73 -28.09 7.70
CA ASP A 194 2.62 -27.16 8.42
C ASP A 194 1.84 -26.04 9.14
N ALA A 195 0.56 -25.81 8.78
CA ALA A 195 -0.37 -24.87 9.40
C ALA A 195 0.28 -23.56 9.91
N PRO A 196 0.90 -22.75 9.03
CA PRO A 196 1.50 -21.47 9.44
C PRO A 196 0.48 -20.61 10.19
N THR A 197 0.96 -20.00 11.27
CA THR A 197 0.15 -19.18 12.16
C THR A 197 -0.04 -17.75 11.65
N PHE A 198 0.72 -17.33 10.65
CA PHE A 198 0.59 -16.00 10.05
C PHE A 198 -0.47 -15.95 8.93
N PRO A 199 -1.04 -14.76 8.64
CA PRO A 199 -1.97 -14.54 7.54
C PRO A 199 -1.48 -15.00 6.16
N VAL A 200 -2.43 -15.39 5.31
CA VAL A 200 -2.22 -15.87 3.94
C VAL A 200 -3.22 -15.21 3.00
N MET A 201 -2.78 -14.82 1.81
CA MET A 201 -3.67 -14.45 0.72
C MET A 201 -3.95 -15.64 -0.22
N THR A 202 -5.22 -15.83 -0.57
CA THR A 202 -5.62 -16.90 -1.50
C THR A 202 -4.99 -16.72 -2.88
N TRP A 203 -4.61 -17.84 -3.52
CA TRP A 203 -3.75 -17.85 -4.71
C TRP A 203 -4.26 -17.04 -5.90
N HIS A 204 -5.58 -17.07 -6.13
CA HIS A 204 -6.23 -16.34 -7.23
C HIS A 204 -6.20 -14.82 -7.03
N MET A 205 -5.98 -14.35 -5.80
CA MET A 205 -5.83 -12.93 -5.47
C MET A 205 -4.35 -12.54 -5.40
N SER A 206 -3.51 -13.45 -4.89
CA SER A 206 -2.07 -13.24 -4.75
C SER A 206 -1.39 -12.94 -6.08
N SER A 207 -1.75 -13.65 -7.16
CA SER A 207 -1.18 -13.44 -8.51
C SER A 207 -1.32 -12.01 -8.98
N GLY A 208 -2.44 -11.37 -8.64
CA GLY A 208 -2.62 -9.95 -8.73
C GLY A 208 -1.54 -9.25 -7.92
N TYR A 209 -1.67 -9.13 -6.61
CA TYR A 209 -0.80 -8.27 -5.79
C TYR A 209 0.71 -8.48 -5.96
N ILE A 210 1.17 -9.69 -6.30
CA ILE A 210 2.56 -9.97 -6.73
C ILE A 210 3.02 -8.96 -7.80
N TYR A 211 2.27 -8.82 -8.88
CA TYR A 211 2.63 -7.94 -9.98
C TYR A 211 2.58 -6.44 -9.62
N ALA A 212 1.67 -6.04 -8.71
CA ALA A 212 1.56 -4.63 -8.33
C ALA A 212 2.68 -4.18 -7.39
N LEU A 213 3.21 -5.13 -6.62
CA LEU A 213 4.37 -4.92 -5.77
C LEU A 213 5.68 -5.13 -6.55
N ASP A 214 5.60 -5.12 -7.88
CA ASP A 214 6.73 -5.18 -8.82
C ASP A 214 7.56 -6.47 -8.69
N GLN A 215 6.89 -7.55 -8.29
CA GLN A 215 7.51 -8.86 -8.14
C GLN A 215 7.26 -9.72 -9.38
N GLN A 216 8.33 -10.30 -9.92
CA GLN A 216 8.21 -11.29 -10.97
C GLN A 216 7.86 -12.66 -10.39
N PRO A 217 6.93 -13.42 -11.00
CA PRO A 217 6.53 -14.74 -10.49
C PRO A 217 7.64 -15.79 -10.35
N GLY A 218 8.85 -15.57 -10.88
CA GLY A 218 9.99 -16.49 -10.83
C GLY A 218 11.09 -16.17 -9.83
N GLU A 219 11.04 -15.02 -9.15
CA GLU A 219 12.08 -14.57 -8.20
C GLU A 219 11.77 -14.99 -6.76
N ARG A 220 11.19 -16.18 -6.61
CA ARG A 220 10.71 -16.67 -5.32
C ARG A 220 11.71 -17.64 -4.69
N PRO A 221 11.88 -17.58 -3.37
CA PRO A 221 11.13 -16.73 -2.44
C PRO A 221 11.75 -15.35 -2.18
N ALA A 222 10.87 -14.38 -1.96
CA ALA A 222 11.20 -12.96 -1.84
C ALA A 222 10.40 -12.29 -0.71
N VAL A 223 10.95 -11.21 -0.15
CA VAL A 223 10.29 -10.40 0.88
C VAL A 223 10.09 -8.98 0.37
N VAL A 224 8.85 -8.49 0.39
CA VAL A 224 8.54 -7.08 0.17
C VAL A 224 7.94 -6.51 1.44
N ILE A 225 8.42 -5.35 1.87
CA ILE A 225 7.86 -4.64 3.02
C ILE A 225 7.19 -3.37 2.51
N THR A 226 5.94 -3.18 2.91
CA THR A 226 5.16 -1.98 2.59
C THR A 226 4.64 -1.34 3.86
N ASP A 227 4.42 -0.02 3.83
CA ASP A 227 3.50 0.59 4.78
C ASP A 227 2.06 0.49 4.29
N PHE A 228 1.13 0.85 5.16
CA PHE A 228 -0.29 0.81 4.86
C PHE A 228 -0.73 1.84 3.81
N SER A 229 0.13 2.76 3.38
CA SER A 229 -0.12 3.68 2.26
C SER A 229 0.30 3.10 0.90
N ASN A 230 0.66 1.82 0.83
CA ASN A 230 1.21 1.12 -0.34
C ASN A 230 2.61 1.57 -0.76
N ARG A 231 3.33 2.32 0.08
CA ARG A 231 4.72 2.66 -0.19
C ARG A 231 5.58 1.42 0.05
N ILE A 232 6.36 1.04 -0.96
CA ILE A 232 7.36 -0.02 -0.80
C ILE A 232 8.54 0.55 -0.01
N ILE A 233 8.79 -0.05 1.15
CA ILE A 233 9.90 0.29 2.03
C ILE A 233 11.10 -0.57 1.70
N HIS A 234 10.85 -1.83 1.37
CA HIS A 234 11.87 -2.78 0.95
C HIS A 234 11.41 -3.60 -0.24
N HIS A 235 12.28 -3.66 -1.26
CA HIS A 235 12.13 -4.50 -2.43
C HIS A 235 13.30 -5.52 -2.49
N PRO A 236 13.07 -6.77 -2.91
CA PRO A 236 14.11 -7.80 -3.03
C PRO A 236 15.35 -7.39 -3.84
N ASP A 237 15.20 -6.53 -4.85
CA ASP A 237 16.31 -5.99 -5.64
C ASP A 237 17.30 -5.14 -4.82
N GLN A 238 16.86 -4.64 -3.67
CA GLN A 238 17.71 -3.92 -2.73
C GLN A 238 18.54 -4.86 -1.85
N GLY A 239 18.38 -6.18 -2.04
CA GLY A 239 19.06 -7.24 -1.33
C GLY A 239 18.07 -8.13 -0.60
N SER A 240 18.13 -9.43 -0.84
CA SER A 240 17.39 -10.42 -0.05
C SER A 240 18.21 -10.84 1.17
N PRO A 241 17.56 -11.22 2.29
CA PRO A 241 18.29 -11.71 3.45
C PRO A 241 18.97 -13.04 3.11
N ASP A 242 20.10 -13.34 3.74
CA ASP A 242 20.69 -14.67 3.65
C ASP A 242 19.87 -15.64 4.51
N TRP A 243 18.91 -16.29 3.86
CA TRP A 243 17.92 -17.18 4.46
C TRP A 243 18.49 -18.29 5.34
N GLU A 244 19.76 -18.66 5.17
CA GLU A 244 20.39 -19.71 5.98
C GLU A 244 21.01 -19.21 7.28
N SER A 245 21.35 -17.91 7.36
CA SER A 245 22.17 -17.37 8.47
C SER A 245 21.60 -16.12 9.14
N VAL A 246 20.54 -15.54 8.58
CA VAL A 246 19.94 -14.30 9.04
C VAL A 246 18.96 -14.52 10.21
N ASP A 247 19.02 -13.65 11.23
CA ASP A 247 17.88 -13.44 12.12
C ASP A 247 16.84 -12.61 11.36
N LEU A 248 15.81 -13.29 10.83
CA LEU A 248 14.74 -12.65 10.04
C LEU A 248 14.01 -11.57 10.84
N ALA A 249 13.81 -11.76 12.15
CA ALA A 249 13.09 -10.81 12.98
C ALA A 249 13.90 -9.54 13.20
N GLU A 250 15.21 -9.67 13.45
CA GLU A 250 16.14 -8.54 13.52
C GLU A 250 16.27 -7.83 12.17
N TRP A 251 16.39 -8.57 11.07
CA TRP A 251 16.52 -7.99 9.74
C TRP A 251 15.29 -7.15 9.34
N ILE A 252 14.07 -7.68 9.56
CA ILE A 252 12.82 -6.94 9.32
C ILE A 252 12.74 -5.71 10.24
N HIS A 253 13.09 -5.87 11.53
CA HIS A 253 13.09 -4.77 12.49
C HIS A 253 13.98 -3.62 12.04
N ASN A 254 15.20 -3.92 11.61
CA ASN A 254 16.17 -2.91 11.16
C ASN A 254 15.66 -2.13 9.93
N ILE A 255 14.97 -2.79 9.00
CA ILE A 255 14.37 -2.11 7.84
C ILE A 255 13.26 -1.14 8.28
N ILE A 256 12.37 -1.60 9.16
CA ILE A 256 11.24 -0.79 9.66
C ILE A 256 11.76 0.39 10.48
N GLU A 257 12.74 0.17 11.35
CA GLU A 257 13.36 1.23 12.16
C GLU A 257 14.01 2.29 11.27
N GLN A 258 14.74 1.90 10.22
CA GLN A 258 15.33 2.83 9.26
C GLN A 258 14.29 3.68 8.53
N ASP A 259 13.14 3.10 8.17
CA ASP A 259 12.04 3.87 7.57
C ASP A 259 11.43 4.88 8.56
N GLN A 260 11.21 4.46 9.80
CA GLN A 260 10.72 5.36 10.86
C GLN A 260 11.68 6.51 11.10
N GLN A 261 12.98 6.23 11.20
CA GLN A 261 14.01 7.25 11.35
C GLN A 261 14.05 8.21 10.15
N LYS A 262 13.86 7.72 8.91
CA LYS A 262 13.76 8.58 7.72
C LYS A 262 12.55 9.52 7.81
N LEU A 263 11.39 8.99 8.18
CA LEU A 263 10.16 9.78 8.34
C LEU A 263 10.30 10.86 9.43
N GLU A 264 10.98 10.55 10.53
CA GLU A 264 11.26 11.51 11.61
C GLU A 264 12.34 12.53 11.24
N ALA A 265 13.37 12.10 10.51
CA ALA A 265 14.50 12.93 10.12
C ALA A 265 14.20 13.87 8.97
N GLU A 266 13.07 13.71 8.27
CA GLU A 266 12.69 14.48 7.09
C GLU A 266 11.97 15.79 7.48
N PRO A 267 12.69 16.93 7.68
CA PRO A 267 12.10 18.21 8.07
C PRO A 267 11.56 18.92 6.81
N LEU A 268 11.48 18.21 5.68
CA LEU A 268 11.28 18.72 4.33
C LEU A 268 9.84 18.58 3.85
N ARG A 269 9.04 17.67 4.40
CA ARG A 269 7.62 17.56 4.03
C ARG A 269 6.82 18.80 4.46
N GLN A 270 7.12 19.35 5.64
CA GLN A 270 6.59 20.67 6.05
C GLN A 270 7.17 21.82 5.22
N LYS A 271 8.48 21.81 4.90
CA LYS A 271 9.09 22.88 4.08
C LYS A 271 8.66 22.88 2.61
N PHE A 272 8.22 21.75 2.06
CA PHE A 272 7.64 21.68 0.70
C PHE A 272 6.19 22.19 0.69
N LEU A 273 5.40 21.85 1.71
CA LEU A 273 4.04 22.36 1.90
C LEU A 273 3.99 23.85 2.29
N GLU A 274 5.06 24.38 2.91
CA GLU A 274 5.19 25.80 3.27
C GLU A 274 5.84 26.67 2.17
N ARG A 275 6.31 26.07 1.06
CA ARG A 275 6.95 26.77 -0.07
C ARG A 275 6.12 26.84 -1.34
N GLU A 276 4.92 26.25 -1.35
CA GLU A 276 3.89 26.50 -2.37
C GLU A 276 2.81 27.44 -1.84
#